data_AF-A0A971V2Y2-F1
#
_entry.id   AF-A0A971V2Y2-F1
#
_cell.length_a   1.000
_cell.length_b   1.000
_cell.length_c   1.000
_cell.angle_alpha   90.00
_cell.angle_beta   90.00
_cell.angle_gamma   90.00
#
_symmetry.space_group_name_H-M   'P 1'
#
loop_
_entity.id
_entity.type
_entity.pdbx_description
1 polymer ?
#
loop_
_entity_poly.entity_id
_entity_poly.type
_entity_poly.pdbx_seq_one_letter_code
_entity_poly.pdbx_strand_id
1 'polypeptide(L)'
;MKLNKYFLPLIIIAFAFFIIGFGVGINGIMVPILEQTFSLSKGMSYLVLTATFSAFLIFGGPSGWVVKKIGYKKSLIIALFIMSMGMFLFIPSAKMSASMAGFYLFLVASFIGGIGNTLLQTTINPYVAIIEPVEKAAQRMC
;
A
#
# COMPACT_ATOMS: atom_id res chain seq x y z
N MET A 1 -8.36 -2.55 35.58
CA MET A 1 -8.07 -1.61 34.47
C MET A 1 -8.74 -2.13 33.21
N LYS A 2 -9.99 -1.74 32.92
CA LYS A 2 -10.73 -2.17 31.71
C LYS A 2 -10.16 -1.40 30.52
N LEU A 3 -9.15 -1.95 29.86
CA LEU A 3 -8.61 -1.37 28.63
C LEU A 3 -9.73 -1.32 27.58
N ASN A 4 -10.06 -0.09 27.21
CA ASN A 4 -11.02 0.29 26.18
C ASN A 4 -10.95 -0.64 24.97
N LYS A 5 -12.03 -1.38 24.71
CA LYS A 5 -12.24 -2.24 23.54
C LYS A 5 -12.05 -1.51 22.20
N TYR A 6 -12.02 -0.18 22.23
CA TYR A 6 -11.87 0.75 21.10
C TYR A 6 -10.45 1.32 20.92
N PHE A 7 -9.54 1.17 21.90
CA PHE A 7 -8.20 1.77 21.82
C PHE A 7 -7.26 0.96 20.91
N LEU A 8 -7.32 -0.37 21.00
CA LEU A 8 -6.52 -1.26 20.16
C LEU A 8 -6.86 -1.13 18.65
N PRO A 9 -8.13 -1.10 18.23
CA PRO A 9 -8.48 -0.85 16.84
C PRO A 9 -8.06 0.53 16.32
N LEU A 10 -8.14 1.57 17.16
CA LEU A 10 -7.74 2.92 16.79
C LEU A 10 -6.24 2.99 16.45
N ILE A 11 -5.39 2.34 17.25
CA ILE A 11 -3.96 2.24 16.98
C ILE A 11 -3.70 1.49 15.67
N ILE A 12 -4.40 0.38 15.43
CA ILE A 12 -4.25 -0.40 14.20
C ILE A 12 -4.62 0.45 12.97
N ILE A 13 -5.71 1.20 13.05
CA ILE A 13 -6.16 2.11 11.99
C ILE A 13 -5.11 3.20 11.75
N ALA A 14 -4.66 3.88 12.81
CA ALA A 14 -3.65 4.93 12.70
C ALA A 14 -2.35 4.43 12.07
N PHE A 15 -1.90 3.24 12.50
CA PHE A 15 -0.69 2.61 11.95
C PHE A 15 -0.88 2.21 10.48
N ALA A 16 -2.08 1.75 10.11
CA ALA A 16 -2.36 1.36 8.74
C ALA A 16 -2.48 2.56 7.79
N PHE A 17 -3.06 3.68 8.24
CA PHE A 17 -2.99 4.97 7.52
C PHE A 17 -1.55 5.47 7.39
N PHE A 18 -0.74 5.30 8.43
CA PHE A 18 0.68 5.62 8.37
C PHE A 18 1.40 4.80 7.30
N ILE A 19 1.16 3.47 7.22
CA ILE A 19 1.72 2.61 6.17
C ILE A 19 1.28 3.07 4.78
N ILE A 20 0.01 3.44 4.60
CA ILE A 20 -0.51 3.94 3.33
C ILE A 20 0.20 5.24 2.91
N GLY A 21 0.24 6.22 3.82
CA GLY A 21 0.89 7.51 3.57
C GLY A 21 2.39 7.34 3.31
N PHE A 22 3.04 6.48 4.08
CA PHE A 22 4.46 6.15 3.91
C PHE A 22 4.73 5.48 2.56
N GLY A 23 3.90 4.53 2.13
CA GLY A 23 4.03 3.89 0.83
C GLY A 23 3.90 4.88 -0.33
N VAL A 24 2.92 5.79 -0.27
CA VAL A 24 2.76 6.85 -1.28
C VAL A 24 3.92 7.86 -1.23
N GLY A 25 4.38 8.23 -0.04
CA GLY A 25 5.53 9.13 0.15
C GLY A 25 6.84 8.56 -0.40
N ILE A 26 7.09 7.26 -0.17
CA ILE A 26 8.26 6.56 -0.72
C ILE A 26 8.25 6.59 -2.24
N ASN A 27 7.09 6.41 -2.88
CA ASN A 27 7.01 6.45 -4.34
C ASN A 27 7.57 7.75 -4.92
N GLY A 28 7.40 8.88 -4.24
CA GLY A 28 7.96 10.18 -4.66
C GLY A 28 9.49 10.23 -4.64
N ILE A 29 10.14 9.60 -3.64
CA ILE A 29 11.61 9.52 -3.56
C ILE A 29 12.19 8.37 -4.38
N MET A 30 11.36 7.41 -4.82
CA MET A 30 11.81 6.24 -5.56
C MET A 30 12.30 6.60 -6.98
N VAL A 31 11.68 7.61 -7.61
CA VAL A 31 12.05 8.08 -8.96
C VAL A 31 13.52 8.49 -9.07
N PRO A 32 14.05 9.42 -8.23
CA PRO A 32 15.46 9.79 -8.30
C PRO A 32 16.40 8.65 -7.88
N ILE A 33 15.98 7.77 -6.95
CA ILE A 33 16.77 6.60 -6.55
C ILE A 33 16.97 5.66 -7.75
N LEU A 34 15.92 5.40 -8.52
CA LEU A 34 15.98 4.54 -9.70
C LEU A 34 16.79 5.17 -10.84
N GLU A 35 16.64 6.48 -11.03
CA GLU A 35 17.46 7.23 -11.98
C GLU A 35 18.96 7.06 -11.67
N GLN A 36 19.36 7.17 -10.39
CA GLN A 36 20.75 6.97 -9.98
C GLN A 36 21.19 5.50 -10.03
N THR A 37 20.35 4.58 -9.58
CA THR A 37 20.72 3.15 -9.41
C THR A 37 20.82 2.44 -10.77
N PHE A 38 19.89 2.73 -11.68
CA PHE A 38 19.81 2.09 -13.01
C PHE A 38 20.30 2.98 -14.15
N SER A 39 20.78 4.21 -13.87
CA SER A 39 21.18 5.20 -14.89
C SER A 39 20.07 5.44 -15.94
N LEU A 40 18.82 5.44 -15.50
CA LEU A 40 17.64 5.54 -16.37
C LEU A 40 17.26 7.00 -16.62
N SER A 41 16.71 7.29 -17.81
CA SER A 41 16.07 8.57 -18.09
C SER A 41 14.85 8.77 -17.18
N LYS A 42 14.59 10.01 -16.75
CA LYS A 42 13.45 10.37 -15.89
C LYS A 42 12.13 9.74 -16.34
N GLY A 43 11.85 9.74 -17.65
CA GLY A 43 10.62 9.15 -18.20
C GLY A 43 10.46 7.66 -17.88
N MET A 44 11.56 6.90 -17.86
CA MET A 44 11.55 5.49 -17.49
C MET A 44 11.32 5.32 -15.98
N SER A 45 11.94 6.15 -15.15
CA SER A 45 11.74 6.09 -13.68
C SER A 45 10.28 6.40 -13.28
N TYR A 46 9.58 7.26 -14.03
CA TYR A 46 8.14 7.51 -13.81
C TYR A 46 7.26 6.31 -14.12
N LEU A 47 7.71 5.32 -14.91
CA LEU A 47 6.95 4.10 -15.16
C LEU A 47 6.65 3.32 -13.88
N VAL A 48 7.49 3.47 -12.85
CA VAL A 48 7.25 2.85 -11.54
C VAL A 48 6.05 3.47 -10.84
N LEU A 49 5.88 4.80 -10.92
CA LEU A 49 4.67 5.46 -10.43
C LEU A 49 3.47 5.01 -11.24
N THR A 50 3.58 4.99 -12.57
CA THR A 50 2.49 4.53 -13.45
C THR A 50 2.10 3.08 -13.15
N ALA A 51 3.06 2.18 -12.90
CA ALA A 51 2.78 0.82 -12.47
C ALA A 51 2.07 0.79 -11.12
N THR A 52 2.55 1.55 -10.15
CA THR A 52 1.96 1.61 -8.81
C THR A 52 0.53 2.18 -8.85
N PHE A 53 0.32 3.29 -9.56
CA PHE A 53 -0.99 3.94 -9.73
C PHE A 53 -1.97 3.13 -10.60
N SER A 54 -1.49 2.44 -11.63
CA SER A 54 -2.34 1.56 -12.43
C SER A 54 -2.86 0.38 -11.61
N ALA A 55 -2.10 -0.12 -10.64
CA ALA A 55 -2.60 -1.11 -9.68
C ALA A 55 -3.81 -0.59 -8.89
N PHE A 56 -3.80 0.66 -8.40
CA PHE A 56 -4.96 1.24 -7.72
C PHE A 56 -6.18 1.33 -8.64
N LEU A 57 -5.97 1.69 -9.91
CA LEU A 57 -7.06 1.83 -10.87
C LEU A 57 -7.69 0.48 -11.22
N ILE A 58 -6.86 -0.55 -11.44
CA ILE A 58 -7.31 -1.89 -11.82
C ILE A 58 -7.88 -2.66 -10.63
N PHE A 59 -7.18 -2.64 -9.49
CA PHE A 59 -7.55 -3.40 -8.30
C PHE A 59 -8.44 -2.62 -7.31
N GLY A 60 -8.73 -1.35 -7.56
CA GLY A 60 -9.65 -0.55 -6.75
C GLY A 60 -11.03 -1.20 -6.62
N GLY A 61 -11.69 -1.50 -7.74
CA GLY A 61 -12.99 -2.20 -7.75
C GLY A 61 -12.93 -3.61 -7.16
N PRO A 62 -12.04 -4.50 -7.67
CA PRO A 62 -11.89 -5.87 -7.16
C PRO A 62 -11.58 -5.95 -5.66
N SER A 63 -10.77 -5.02 -5.14
CA SER A 63 -10.43 -5.00 -3.71
C SER A 63 -11.66 -4.84 -2.82
N GLY A 64 -12.64 -4.04 -3.23
CA GLY A 64 -13.90 -3.87 -2.49
C GLY A 64 -14.71 -5.17 -2.43
N TRP A 65 -14.75 -5.91 -3.54
CA TRP A 65 -15.41 -7.21 -3.57
C TRP A 65 -14.70 -8.25 -2.71
N VAL A 66 -13.37 -8.27 -2.73
CA VAL A 66 -12.55 -9.13 -1.86
C VAL A 66 -12.86 -8.82 -0.39
N VAL A 67 -12.80 -7.56 0.02
CA VAL A 67 -13.10 -7.15 1.41
C VAL A 67 -14.49 -7.59 1.85
N LYS A 68 -15.49 -7.41 0.98
CA LYS A 68 -16.87 -7.84 1.26
C LYS A 68 -17.00 -9.36 1.42
N LYS A 69 -16.23 -10.14 0.65
CA LYS A 69 -16.32 -11.61 0.61
C LYS A 69 -15.57 -12.30 1.76
N ILE A 70 -14.35 -11.85 2.07
CA ILE A 70 -13.48 -12.50 3.06
C ILE A 70 -13.45 -11.77 4.42
N GLY A 71 -14.01 -10.57 4.48
CA GLY A 71 -14.12 -9.75 5.69
C GLY A 71 -12.88 -8.90 5.98
N TYR A 72 -13.04 -7.90 6.85
CA TYR A 72 -12.04 -6.87 7.13
C TYR A 72 -10.73 -7.41 7.71
N LYS A 73 -10.79 -8.24 8.76
CA LYS A 73 -9.59 -8.77 9.41
C LYS A 73 -8.71 -9.59 8.47
N LYS A 74 -9.32 -10.47 7.66
CA LYS A 74 -8.57 -11.32 6.72
C LYS A 74 -7.99 -10.49 5.57
N SER A 75 -8.74 -9.53 5.07
CA SER A 75 -8.28 -8.64 3.99
C SER A 75 -7.09 -7.79 4.42
N LEU A 76 -7.07 -7.31 5.66
CA LEU A 76 -5.93 -6.58 6.22
C LEU A 76 -4.66 -7.43 6.26
N ILE A 77 -4.77 -8.68 6.71
CA ILE A 77 -3.63 -9.62 6.76
C ILE A 77 -3.12 -9.93 5.34
N ILE A 78 -4.03 -10.15 4.39
CA ILE A 78 -3.67 -10.41 2.99
C ILE A 78 -2.97 -9.20 2.38
N ALA A 79 -3.47 -8.00 2.62
CA ALA A 79 -2.83 -6.76 2.15
C ALA A 79 -1.41 -6.62 2.69
N LEU A 80 -1.19 -6.86 3.99
CA LEU A 80 0.15 -6.87 4.59
C LEU A 80 1.06 -7.95 3.98
N PHE A 81 0.52 -9.14 3.69
CA PHE A 81 1.28 -10.21 3.07
C PHE A 81 1.70 -9.86 1.64
N ILE A 82 0.80 -9.27 0.85
CA ILE A 82 1.11 -8.78 -0.51
C ILE A 82 2.18 -7.69 -0.47
N MET A 83 2.10 -6.75 0.48
CA MET A 83 3.14 -5.73 0.66
C MET A 83 4.48 -6.35 1.04
N SER A 84 4.48 -7.35 1.93
CA SER A 84 5.70 -8.09 2.30
C SER A 84 6.32 -8.82 1.10
N MET A 85 5.49 -9.41 0.22
CA MET A 85 5.97 -10.02 -1.02
C MET A 85 6.59 -8.99 -1.96
N GLY A 86 5.95 -7.82 -2.12
CA GLY A 86 6.52 -6.70 -2.89
C GLY A 86 7.88 -6.27 -2.37
N MET A 87 8.02 -6.16 -1.04
CA MET A 87 9.29 -5.82 -0.41
C MET A 87 10.37 -6.88 -0.63
N PHE A 88 9.98 -8.16 -0.61
CA PHE A 88 10.89 -9.27 -0.87
C PHE A 88 11.40 -9.26 -2.33
N LEU A 89 10.57 -8.83 -3.28
CA LEU A 89 10.93 -8.68 -4.70
C LEU A 89 11.84 -7.48 -4.99
N PHE A 90 11.85 -6.46 -4.12
CA PHE A 90 12.80 -5.34 -4.25
C PHE A 90 14.26 -5.77 -4.03
N ILE A 91 14.52 -6.75 -3.15
CA ILE A 91 15.87 -7.26 -2.87
C ILE A 91 16.56 -7.84 -4.11
N PRO A 92 15.98 -8.82 -4.84
CA PRO A 92 16.58 -9.34 -6.06
C PRO A 92 16.61 -8.30 -7.19
N SER A 93 15.63 -7.41 -7.26
CA SER A 93 15.59 -6.33 -8.25
C SER A 93 16.80 -5.38 -8.10
N ALA A 94 17.13 -4.97 -6.87
CA ALA A 94 18.31 -4.15 -6.61
C ALA A 94 19.63 -4.91 -6.88
N LYS A 95 19.69 -6.22 -6.59
CA LYS A 95 20.87 -7.05 -6.91
C LYS A 95 21.07 -7.24 -8.41
N MET A 96 20.00 -7.27 -9.20
CA MET A 96 20.02 -7.39 -10.65
C MET A 96 20.09 -6.03 -11.36
N SER A 97 20.49 -4.96 -10.65
CA SER A 97 20.51 -3.59 -11.20
C SER A 97 21.42 -3.40 -12.41
N ALA A 98 22.38 -4.30 -12.65
CA ALA A 98 23.25 -4.28 -13.82
C ALA A 98 22.54 -4.69 -15.13
N SER A 99 21.30 -5.17 -15.08
CA SER A 99 20.56 -5.67 -16.23
C SER A 99 19.14 -5.10 -16.30
N MET A 100 18.61 -4.89 -17.50
CA MET A 100 17.25 -4.36 -17.71
C MET A 100 16.16 -5.25 -17.09
N ALA A 101 16.46 -6.53 -16.86
CA ALA A 101 15.60 -7.45 -16.10
C ALA A 101 15.34 -6.97 -14.66
N GLY A 102 16.30 -6.31 -14.00
CA GLY A 102 16.14 -5.76 -12.65
C GLY A 102 15.08 -4.66 -12.60
N PHE A 103 15.02 -3.81 -13.64
CA PHE A 103 14.03 -2.74 -13.76
C PHE A 103 12.60 -3.29 -13.95
N TYR A 104 12.40 -4.28 -14.83
CA TYR A 104 11.08 -4.91 -14.99
C TYR A 104 10.62 -5.59 -13.70
N LEU A 105 11.53 -6.24 -12.97
CA LEU A 105 11.22 -6.83 -11.66
C LEU A 105 10.83 -5.75 -10.64
N PHE A 106 11.47 -4.58 -10.69
CA PHE A 106 11.14 -3.43 -9.86
C PHE A 106 9.72 -2.91 -10.16
N LEU A 107 9.34 -2.82 -11.44
CA LEU A 107 7.99 -2.46 -11.84
C LEU A 107 6.96 -3.45 -11.29
N VAL A 108 7.21 -4.75 -11.42
CA VAL A 108 6.31 -5.79 -10.90
C VAL A 108 6.22 -5.72 -9.38
N ALA A 109 7.35 -5.54 -8.68
CA ALA A 109 7.37 -5.36 -7.23
C ALA A 109 6.55 -4.14 -6.79
N SER A 110 6.68 -3.02 -7.51
CA SER A 110 5.94 -1.78 -7.25
C SER A 110 4.45 -1.92 -7.55
N PHE A 111 4.09 -2.65 -8.62
CA PHE A 111 2.70 -3.00 -8.94
C PHE A 111 2.07 -3.85 -7.83
N ILE A 112 2.76 -4.88 -7.35
CA ILE A 112 2.32 -5.72 -6.24
C ILE A 112 2.16 -4.89 -4.95
N GLY A 113 3.12 -4.01 -4.67
CA GLY A 113 3.02 -3.05 -3.56
C GLY A 113 1.79 -2.14 -3.67
N GLY A 114 1.50 -1.65 -4.87
CA GLY A 114 0.31 -0.87 -5.19
C GLY A 114 -0.99 -1.65 -4.93
N ILE A 115 -1.06 -2.93 -5.33
CA ILE A 115 -2.20 -3.81 -5.01
C ILE A 115 -2.38 -3.93 -3.50
N GLY A 116 -1.30 -4.20 -2.77
CA GLY A 116 -1.31 -4.32 -1.31
C GLY A 116 -1.85 -3.05 -0.66
N ASN A 117 -1.36 -1.88 -1.09
CA ASN A 117 -1.81 -0.59 -0.58
C ASN A 117 -3.29 -0.30 -0.92
N THR A 118 -3.72 -0.64 -2.14
CA THR A 118 -5.12 -0.51 -2.57
C THR A 118 -6.04 -1.35 -1.68
N LEU A 119 -5.68 -2.61 -1.46
CA LEU A 119 -6.47 -3.52 -0.62
C LEU A 119 -6.49 -3.06 0.84
N LEU A 120 -5.36 -2.56 1.36
CA LEU A 120 -5.27 -2.00 2.71
C LEU A 120 -6.24 -0.82 2.86
N GLN A 121 -6.21 0.12 1.91
CA GLN A 121 -7.04 1.33 1.89
C GLN A 121 -8.55 0.99 1.79
N THR A 122 -8.92 0.09 0.88
CA THR A 122 -10.30 -0.40 0.73
C THR A 122 -10.79 -1.19 1.94
N THR A 123 -9.88 -1.82 2.70
CA THR A 123 -10.23 -2.53 3.94
C THR A 123 -10.40 -1.56 5.12
N ILE A 124 -9.52 -0.58 5.25
CA ILE A 124 -9.49 0.32 6.41
C ILE A 124 -10.65 1.30 6.36
N ASN A 125 -10.93 1.90 5.20
CA ASN A 125 -11.93 2.96 5.08
C ASN A 125 -13.30 2.57 5.67
N PRO A 126 -13.87 1.38 5.37
CA PRO A 126 -15.12 0.96 5.99
C PRO A 126 -14.93 0.41 7.42
N TYR A 127 -13.76 -0.16 7.73
CA TYR A 127 -13.45 -0.66 9.09
C TYR A 127 -13.43 0.46 10.13
N VAL A 128 -12.91 1.65 9.78
CA VAL A 128 -12.98 2.84 10.63
C VAL A 128 -14.42 3.25 10.88
N ALA A 129 -15.23 3.33 9.81
CA ALA A 129 -16.63 3.75 9.90
C ALA A 129 -17.49 2.81 10.78
N ILE A 130 -17.12 1.53 10.90
CA ILE A 130 -17.82 0.56 11.76
C ILE A 130 -17.36 0.66 13.24
N ILE A 131 -16.13 1.07 13.48
CA ILE A 131 -15.50 1.04 14.81
C ILE A 131 -15.62 2.36 15.55
N GLU A 132 -15.72 3.48 14.84
CA GLU A 132 -16.04 4.75 15.45
C GLU A 132 -17.52 4.76 15.89
N PRO A 133 -17.83 4.91 17.19
CA PRO A 133 -19.19 5.25 17.59
C PRO A 133 -19.55 6.58 16.92
N VAL A 134 -20.76 6.65 16.34
CA VAL A 134 -21.30 7.78 15.57
C VAL A 134 -21.08 9.13 16.28
N GLU A 135 -21.00 9.14 17.60
CA GLU A 135 -20.74 10.35 18.41
C GLU A 135 -19.35 10.99 18.26
N LYS A 136 -18.33 10.30 17.73
CA LYS A 136 -16.97 10.88 17.58
C LYS A 136 -16.53 11.20 16.14
N ALA A 137 -17.26 10.74 15.13
CA ALA A 137 -16.96 11.04 13.72
C ALA A 137 -17.09 12.54 13.40
N ALA A 138 -18.00 13.25 14.09
CA ALA A 138 -18.21 14.70 13.92
C ALA A 138 -17.11 15.56 14.57
N GLN A 139 -16.36 15.05 15.56
CA GLN A 139 -15.40 15.87 16.33
C GLN A 139 -14.01 16.01 15.68
N ARG A 140 -13.77 15.44 14.50
CA ARG A 140 -12.45 15.49 13.84
C ARG A 140 -12.47 16.02 12.40
N MET A 141 -13.64 16.43 11.90
CA MET A 141 -13.80 17.00 10.55
C MET A 141 -14.16 18.50 10.56
N CYS A 142 -14.04 19.18 11.72
CA CYS A 142 -14.13 20.64 11.84
C CYS A 142 -12.88 21.19 12.49
#